data_AF-A0A9E3F427-F1
#
_entry.id   AF-A0A9E3F427-F1
#
_cell.length_a   1.000
_cell.length_b   1.000
_cell.length_c   1.000
_cell.angle_alpha   90.00
_cell.angle_beta   90.00
_cell.angle_gamma   90.00
#
_symmetry.space_group_name_H-M   'P 1'
#
loop_
_entity.id
_entity.type
_entity.pdbx_description
1 polymer ?
#
loop_
_entity_poly.entity_id
_entity_poly.type
_entity_poly.pdbx_seq_one_letter_code
_entity_poly.pdbx_strand_id
1 'polypeptide(L)'
;MMTKPRIFRVMKVADEKPEVGNGSGMLGVRARDVGLDEDVPNDSPVGPGTGGMSVGGCLRTIYINLLPRRLAQQDPELFRGAKGANSQKVWSMGSGPYQPAAFSADLNLRIEEQSEPPGHGLVEPGRAMPLEEFQERLAATQDEWQVNEEHTDDCPVCQQFGLGRPGTP
;
A
#
# COMPACT_ATOMS: atom_id res chain seq x y z
N MET A 1 -2.93 19.48 -13.77
CA MET A 1 -2.18 18.89 -12.64
C MET A 1 -2.32 17.39 -12.77
N MET A 2 -1.23 16.62 -12.78
CA MET A 2 -1.32 15.15 -12.80
C MET A 2 -1.85 14.68 -11.44
N THR A 3 -2.83 13.77 -11.45
CA THR A 3 -3.39 13.19 -10.23
C THR A 3 -2.49 12.07 -9.72
N LYS A 4 -2.29 11.99 -8.39
CA LYS A 4 -1.53 10.92 -7.76
C LYS A 4 -2.22 9.57 -8.00
N PRO A 5 -1.49 8.49 -8.34
CA PRO A 5 -2.07 7.16 -8.46
C PRO A 5 -2.87 6.79 -7.21
N ARG A 6 -4.06 6.21 -7.40
CA ARG A 6 -4.84 5.71 -6.27
C ARG A 6 -4.24 4.41 -5.76
N ILE A 7 -3.92 4.38 -4.47
CA ILE A 7 -3.34 3.21 -3.81
C ILE A 7 -4.09 2.86 -2.53
N PHE A 8 -3.93 1.64 -2.06
CA PHE A 8 -4.53 1.11 -0.85
C PHE A 8 -3.49 0.38 0.01
N ARG A 9 -3.64 0.45 1.34
CA ARG A 9 -2.80 -0.29 2.30
C ARG A 9 -3.55 -0.55 3.59
N VAL A 10 -3.31 -1.71 4.21
CA VAL A 10 -3.80 -2.00 5.57
C VAL A 10 -2.82 -1.43 6.59
N MET A 11 -3.30 -0.53 7.46
CA MET A 11 -2.47 0.08 8.50
C MET A 11 -3.21 0.19 9.83
N LYS A 12 -2.45 0.25 10.91
CA LYS A 12 -2.91 0.58 12.26
C LYS A 12 -3.38 2.03 12.32
N VAL A 13 -4.19 2.33 13.33
CA VAL A 13 -4.77 3.65 13.56
C VAL A 13 -4.15 4.26 14.80
N ALA A 14 -3.72 5.52 14.71
CA ALA A 14 -3.37 6.38 15.83
C ALA A 14 -3.98 7.76 15.58
N ASP A 15 -4.72 8.28 16.56
CA ASP A 15 -5.37 9.60 16.47
C ASP A 15 -6.19 9.79 15.17
N GLU A 16 -7.00 8.78 14.84
CA GLU A 16 -7.85 8.75 13.63
C GLU A 16 -7.09 8.77 12.28
N LYS A 17 -5.76 8.64 12.31
CA LYS A 17 -4.87 8.61 11.15
C LYS A 17 -4.09 7.30 11.07
N PRO A 18 -3.41 7.00 9.95
CA PRO A 18 -2.46 5.90 9.93
C PRO A 18 -1.37 6.10 10.97
N GLU A 19 -1.09 5.08 11.77
CA GLU A 19 0.02 5.11 12.72
C GLU A 19 1.36 5.15 11.97
N VAL A 20 2.14 6.21 12.17
CA VAL A 20 3.46 6.40 11.54
C VAL A 20 4.52 5.57 12.26
N GLY A 21 5.36 4.89 11.49
CA GLY A 21 6.51 4.15 12.02
C GLY A 21 7.00 3.07 11.08
N ASN A 22 8.05 2.36 11.49
CA ASN A 22 8.67 1.28 10.72
C ASN A 22 8.12 -0.11 11.10
N GLY A 23 7.13 -0.21 11.98
CA GLY A 23 6.57 -1.50 12.40
C GLY A 23 5.61 -2.13 11.39
N SER A 24 5.16 -3.35 11.72
CA SER A 24 4.16 -4.05 10.89
C SER A 24 2.83 -3.35 10.86
N GLY A 25 2.35 -3.06 9.65
CA GLY A 25 1.10 -2.34 9.42
C GLY A 25 1.16 -0.88 9.84
N MET A 26 2.33 -0.25 9.86
CA MET A 26 2.47 1.20 10.07
C MET A 26 2.67 1.91 8.72
N LEU A 27 2.49 3.23 8.71
CA LEU A 27 2.85 4.12 7.61
C LEU A 27 4.36 4.37 7.68
N GLY A 28 5.09 3.61 6.85
CA GLY A 28 6.54 3.60 6.81
C GLY A 28 7.08 2.30 6.23
N VAL A 29 8.39 2.11 6.38
CA VAL A 29 9.15 1.02 5.76
C VAL A 29 10.21 0.50 6.74
N ARG A 30 10.48 -0.81 6.72
CA ARG A 30 11.59 -1.43 7.48
C ARG A 30 12.86 -1.47 6.65
N ALA A 31 14.00 -1.57 7.31
CA ALA A 31 15.29 -1.78 6.66
C ALA A 31 15.25 -3.00 5.70
N ARG A 32 14.67 -4.12 6.14
CA ARG A 32 14.51 -5.30 5.28
C ARG A 32 13.60 -5.11 4.06
N ASP A 33 12.63 -4.19 4.14
CA ASP A 33 11.67 -3.94 3.06
C ASP A 33 12.35 -3.17 1.91
N VAL A 34 13.57 -2.68 2.12
CA VAL A 34 14.44 -1.98 1.14
C VAL A 34 15.79 -2.68 0.94
N GLY A 35 15.87 -3.97 1.30
CA GLY A 35 17.04 -4.81 1.05
C GLY A 35 18.23 -4.57 1.98
N LEU A 36 18.00 -3.97 3.16
CA LEU A 36 19.03 -3.77 4.17
C LEU A 36 18.83 -4.72 5.36
N ASP A 37 19.90 -4.99 6.12
CA ASP A 37 19.80 -5.73 7.38
C ASP A 37 19.07 -4.92 8.46
N GLU A 38 18.42 -5.57 9.43
CA GLU A 38 17.64 -4.86 10.47
C GLU A 38 18.51 -3.99 11.40
N ASP A 39 19.81 -4.31 11.49
CA ASP A 39 20.77 -3.63 12.38
C ASP A 39 21.55 -2.52 11.67
N VAL A 40 21.22 -2.21 10.42
CA VAL A 40 21.92 -1.16 9.66
C VAL A 40 21.67 0.22 10.27
N PRO A 41 22.67 1.12 10.19
CA PRO A 41 22.48 2.52 10.53
C PRO A 41 21.35 3.17 9.71
N ASN A 42 20.61 4.10 10.34
CA ASN A 42 19.52 4.84 9.71
C ASN A 42 19.97 5.76 8.54
N ASP A 43 21.26 6.10 8.48
CA ASP A 43 21.87 6.86 7.38
C ASP A 43 22.22 5.99 6.16
N SER A 44 21.95 4.68 6.23
CA SER A 44 22.16 3.76 5.11
C SER A 44 21.37 4.20 3.88
N PRO A 45 22.02 4.23 2.69
CA PRO A 45 21.38 4.72 1.48
C PRO A 45 20.34 3.71 0.97
N VAL A 46 19.17 4.23 0.60
CA VAL A 46 18.09 3.53 -0.10
C VAL A 46 17.79 4.27 -1.40
N GLY A 47 17.30 3.57 -2.43
CA GLY A 47 17.05 4.20 -3.72
C GLY A 47 15.97 3.49 -4.54
N PRO A 48 15.70 3.99 -5.76
CA PRO A 48 14.75 3.34 -6.66
C PRO A 48 15.12 1.87 -6.90
N GLY A 49 14.13 1.00 -6.91
CA GLY A 49 14.32 -0.43 -7.19
C GLY A 49 14.93 -1.26 -6.05
N THR A 50 15.20 -0.69 -4.86
CA THR A 50 15.71 -1.47 -3.72
C THR A 50 14.61 -2.05 -2.84
N GLY A 51 13.34 -1.72 -3.10
CA GLY A 51 12.19 -2.12 -2.30
C GLY A 51 11.37 -0.90 -1.88
N GLY A 52 10.47 -1.05 -0.90
CA GLY A 52 9.63 0.05 -0.46
C GLY A 52 8.42 -0.35 0.36
N MET A 53 7.50 0.59 0.53
CA MET A 53 6.26 0.38 1.26
C MET A 53 5.22 -0.32 0.38
N SER A 54 4.85 -1.56 0.72
CA SER A 54 3.82 -2.33 -0.02
C SER A 54 2.44 -1.69 -0.04
N VAL A 55 1.85 -1.64 -1.23
CA VAL A 55 0.54 -1.08 -1.51
C VAL A 55 -0.18 -1.94 -2.54
N GLY A 56 -1.50 -1.77 -2.67
CA GLY A 56 -2.30 -2.36 -3.74
C GLY A 56 -3.02 -1.27 -4.53
N GLY A 57 -3.37 -1.55 -5.79
CA GLY A 57 -4.22 -0.65 -6.59
C GLY A 57 -5.69 -0.69 -6.19
N CYS A 58 -6.14 -1.74 -5.52
CA CYS A 58 -7.47 -1.83 -4.93
C CYS A 58 -7.51 -2.84 -3.77
N LEU A 59 -8.68 -3.00 -3.14
CA LEU A 59 -8.85 -3.97 -2.04
C LEU A 59 -8.51 -5.42 -2.43
N ARG A 60 -8.73 -5.81 -3.70
CA ARG A 60 -8.47 -7.18 -4.18
C ARG A 60 -7.00 -7.48 -4.45
N THR A 61 -6.18 -6.46 -4.65
CA THR A 61 -4.73 -6.62 -4.85
C THR A 61 -3.98 -6.57 -3.52
N ILE A 62 -4.67 -6.44 -2.39
CA ILE A 62 -4.08 -6.57 -1.06
C ILE A 62 -4.06 -8.04 -0.68
N TYR A 63 -2.96 -8.50 -0.10
CA TYR A 63 -2.86 -9.83 0.49
C TYR A 63 -4.03 -10.10 1.46
N ILE A 64 -4.79 -11.16 1.17
CA ILE A 64 -6.03 -11.47 1.90
C ILE A 64 -5.79 -11.67 3.41
N ASN A 65 -4.64 -12.20 3.80
CA ASN A 65 -4.27 -12.39 5.22
C ASN A 65 -4.02 -11.08 5.97
N LEU A 66 -3.79 -9.96 5.26
CA LEU A 66 -3.63 -8.63 5.85
C LEU A 66 -4.98 -7.93 6.02
N LEU A 67 -5.98 -8.24 5.19
CA LEU A 67 -7.30 -7.60 5.27
C LEU A 67 -7.99 -7.91 6.62
N PRO A 68 -8.56 -6.90 7.32
CA PRO A 68 -9.23 -7.11 8.60
C PRO A 68 -10.31 -8.19 8.53
N ARG A 69 -10.29 -9.16 9.46
CA ARG A 69 -11.24 -10.29 9.47
C ARG A 69 -12.71 -9.88 9.50
N ARG A 70 -13.05 -8.70 10.02
CA ARG A 70 -14.41 -8.14 10.01
C ARG A 70 -14.94 -7.83 8.60
N LEU A 71 -14.06 -7.58 7.62
CA LEU A 71 -14.48 -7.36 6.24
C LEU A 71 -15.14 -8.60 5.66
N ALA A 72 -14.68 -9.81 6.03
CA ALA A 72 -15.33 -11.07 5.65
C ALA A 72 -16.75 -11.23 6.20
N GLN A 73 -17.13 -10.50 7.25
CA GLN A 73 -18.51 -10.49 7.75
C GLN A 73 -19.39 -9.52 6.96
N GLN A 74 -18.80 -8.47 6.39
CA GLN A 74 -19.50 -7.46 5.61
C GLN A 74 -19.75 -7.92 4.18
N ASP A 75 -18.71 -8.51 3.55
CA ASP A 75 -18.81 -9.13 2.23
C ASP A 75 -18.00 -10.45 2.24
N PRO A 76 -18.66 -11.58 2.57
CA PRO A 76 -18.02 -12.90 2.62
C PRO A 76 -17.55 -13.44 1.27
N GLU A 77 -18.08 -12.91 0.16
CA GLU A 77 -17.70 -13.33 -1.18
C GLU A 77 -16.36 -12.70 -1.56
N LEU A 78 -16.27 -11.38 -1.39
CA LEU A 78 -15.09 -10.59 -1.72
C LEU A 78 -13.92 -10.86 -0.77
N PHE A 79 -14.19 -10.93 0.53
CA PHE A 79 -13.16 -10.99 1.56
C PHE A 79 -13.04 -12.39 2.18
N ARG A 80 -13.39 -13.44 1.42
CA ARG A 80 -13.24 -14.82 1.85
C ARG A 80 -11.79 -15.10 2.26
N GLY A 81 -11.58 -15.46 3.53
CA GLY A 81 -10.26 -15.78 4.06
C GLY A 81 -9.49 -14.59 4.65
N ALA A 82 -10.11 -13.43 4.81
CA ALA A 82 -9.53 -12.30 5.53
C ALA A 82 -9.17 -12.68 6.98
N LYS A 83 -7.92 -12.43 7.38
CA LYS A 83 -7.36 -12.85 8.68
C LYS A 83 -6.69 -11.72 9.48
N GLY A 84 -6.61 -10.52 8.91
CA GLY A 84 -5.97 -9.36 9.52
C GLY A 84 -6.65 -8.92 10.81
N ALA A 85 -5.92 -8.12 11.60
CA ALA A 85 -6.41 -7.61 12.86
C ALA A 85 -7.55 -6.60 12.64
N ASN A 86 -8.64 -6.72 13.42
CA ASN A 86 -9.78 -5.78 13.34
C ASN A 86 -9.45 -4.36 13.82
N SER A 87 -8.35 -4.19 14.55
CA SER A 87 -7.81 -2.89 14.94
C SER A 87 -7.14 -2.15 13.78
N GLN A 88 -6.89 -2.81 12.66
CA GLN A 88 -6.38 -2.17 11.45
C GLN A 88 -7.54 -1.70 10.56
N LYS A 89 -7.21 -0.70 9.73
CA LYS A 89 -8.08 -0.14 8.70
C LYS A 89 -7.45 -0.33 7.34
N VAL A 90 -8.28 -0.43 6.31
CA VAL A 90 -7.81 -0.22 4.94
C VAL A 90 -7.86 1.27 4.65
N TRP A 91 -6.73 1.81 4.23
CA TRP A 91 -6.57 3.21 3.87
C TRP A 91 -6.36 3.33 2.37
N SER A 92 -6.81 4.43 1.79
CA SER A 92 -6.49 4.82 0.43
C SER A 92 -5.93 6.23 0.36
N MET A 93 -5.12 6.48 -0.66
CA MET A 93 -4.59 7.80 -1.01
C MET A 93 -4.59 7.94 -2.53
N GLY A 94 -4.73 9.18 -3.02
CA GLY A 94 -4.75 9.48 -4.45
C GLY A 94 -6.09 9.19 -5.13
N SER A 95 -6.19 9.61 -6.39
CA SER A 95 -7.42 9.51 -7.20
C SER A 95 -7.16 9.27 -8.68
N GLY A 96 -5.89 9.21 -9.08
CA GLY A 96 -5.45 8.94 -10.43
C GLY A 96 -5.40 7.45 -10.76
N PRO A 97 -5.10 7.12 -12.03
CA PRO A 97 -4.94 5.73 -12.48
C PRO A 97 -3.82 5.03 -11.71
N TYR A 98 -4.01 3.75 -11.40
CA TYR A 98 -2.98 2.92 -10.78
C TYR A 98 -1.96 2.48 -11.84
N GLN A 99 -0.92 3.30 -11.99
CA GLN A 99 0.16 3.09 -12.96
C GLN A 99 1.48 3.64 -12.38
N PRO A 100 2.64 3.22 -12.89
CA PRO A 100 3.92 3.78 -12.46
C PRO A 100 3.95 5.30 -12.66
N ALA A 101 4.18 6.05 -11.59
CA ALA A 101 4.21 7.51 -11.60
C ALA A 101 4.83 8.07 -10.32
N ALA A 102 5.14 9.37 -10.35
CA ALA A 102 5.44 10.13 -9.14
C ALA A 102 4.23 10.09 -8.19
N PHE A 103 4.49 9.73 -6.93
CA PHE A 103 3.47 9.55 -5.91
C PHE A 103 3.40 10.75 -4.96
N SER A 104 4.55 11.25 -4.53
CA SER A 104 4.71 12.51 -3.79
C SER A 104 6.08 13.11 -4.10
N ALA A 105 6.45 14.19 -3.39
CA ALA A 105 7.82 14.72 -3.48
C ALA A 105 8.83 13.60 -3.16
N ASP A 106 9.71 13.33 -4.12
CA ASP A 106 10.76 12.30 -4.06
C ASP A 106 10.29 10.85 -3.82
N LEU A 107 9.02 10.52 -4.04
CA LEU A 107 8.50 9.14 -3.98
C LEU A 107 7.85 8.73 -5.30
N ASN A 108 8.07 7.48 -5.70
CA ASN A 108 7.48 6.88 -6.90
C ASN A 108 6.65 5.66 -6.53
N LEU A 109 5.58 5.42 -7.28
CA LEU A 109 4.89 4.13 -7.30
C LEU A 109 5.53 3.24 -8.37
N ARG A 110 6.00 2.06 -7.95
CA ARG A 110 6.38 0.96 -8.84
C ARG A 110 5.38 -0.18 -8.70
N ILE A 111 4.90 -0.71 -9.82
CA ILE A 111 4.01 -1.88 -9.84
C ILE A 111 4.86 -3.13 -10.05
N GLU A 112 4.59 -4.18 -9.28
CA GLU A 112 5.27 -5.46 -9.40
C GLU A 112 4.46 -6.38 -10.32
N GLU A 113 4.83 -6.46 -11.60
CA GLU A 113 4.06 -7.19 -12.62
C GLU A 113 3.92 -8.68 -12.35
N GLN A 114 4.89 -9.28 -11.67
CA GLN A 114 4.95 -10.72 -11.36
C GLN A 114 4.57 -11.02 -9.90
N SER A 115 3.85 -10.11 -9.24
CA SER A 115 3.38 -10.30 -7.88
C SER A 115 2.18 -11.23 -7.80
N GLU A 116 2.08 -11.96 -6.69
CA GLU A 116 0.86 -12.64 -6.27
C GLU A 116 0.43 -12.04 -4.93
N PRO A 117 -0.76 -11.40 -4.81
CA PRO A 117 -1.73 -11.18 -5.88
C PRO A 117 -1.20 -10.17 -6.94
N PRO A 118 -1.67 -10.25 -8.20
CA PRO A 118 -1.28 -9.30 -9.23
C PRO A 118 -1.76 -7.89 -8.87
N GLY A 119 -0.99 -6.89 -9.31
CA GLY A 119 -1.28 -5.49 -9.02
C GLY A 119 -0.83 -5.02 -7.63
N HIS A 120 0.00 -5.81 -6.94
CA HIS A 120 0.80 -5.28 -5.84
C HIS A 120 1.83 -4.27 -6.36
N GLY A 121 2.11 -3.27 -5.53
CA GLY A 121 3.07 -2.23 -5.83
C GLY A 121 3.85 -1.80 -4.59
N LEU A 122 4.87 -1.00 -4.85
CA LEU A 122 5.76 -0.43 -3.85
C LEU A 122 5.81 1.07 -4.03
N VAL A 123 5.60 1.80 -2.94
CA VAL A 123 6.02 3.20 -2.85
C VAL A 123 7.49 3.19 -2.46
N GLU A 124 8.35 3.66 -3.35
CA GLU A 124 9.81 3.64 -3.22
C GLU A 124 10.42 5.03 -3.36
N PRO A 125 11.69 5.24 -2.94
CA PRO A 125 12.39 6.49 -3.16
C PRO A 125 12.51 6.80 -4.66
N GLY A 126 12.29 8.06 -5.04
CA GLY A 126 12.49 8.53 -6.42
C GLY A 126 13.96 8.85 -6.74
N ARG A 127 14.81 8.90 -5.72
CA ARG A 127 16.26 9.09 -5.80
C ARG A 127 16.92 8.39 -4.62
N ALA A 128 18.25 8.27 -4.65
CA ALA A 128 18.99 7.84 -3.48
C ALA A 128 18.80 8.83 -2.31
N MET A 129 18.51 8.31 -1.12
CA MET A 129 18.37 9.06 0.13
C MET A 129 18.67 8.16 1.34
N PRO A 130 18.97 8.71 2.53
CA PRO A 130 19.02 7.94 3.77
C PRO A 130 17.69 7.22 4.07
N LEU A 131 17.74 6.07 4.73
CA LEU A 131 16.54 5.34 5.19
C LEU A 131 15.65 6.23 6.06
N GLU A 132 16.24 7.02 6.97
CA GLU A 132 15.51 7.98 7.80
C GLU A 132 14.76 9.02 6.96
N GLU A 133 15.42 9.63 5.97
CA GLU A 133 14.75 10.58 5.06
C GLU A 133 13.58 9.90 4.34
N PHE A 134 13.75 8.66 3.86
CA PHE A 134 12.67 7.93 3.21
C PHE A 134 11.47 7.70 4.14
N GLN A 135 11.73 7.31 5.40
CA GLN A 135 10.68 7.15 6.42
C GLN A 135 9.95 8.48 6.70
N GLU A 136 10.68 9.60 6.78
CA GLU A 136 10.09 10.93 6.94
C GLU A 136 9.23 11.32 5.73
N ARG A 137 9.65 11.03 4.49
CA ARG A 137 8.84 11.28 3.28
C ARG A 137 7.54 10.48 3.30
N LEU A 138 7.57 9.22 3.74
CA LEU A 138 6.36 8.42 3.90
C LEU A 138 5.44 8.99 4.99
N ALA A 139 6.01 9.35 6.15
CA ALA A 139 5.27 9.96 7.25
C ALA A 139 4.60 11.28 6.84
N ALA A 140 5.25 12.10 6.01
CA ALA A 140 4.70 13.36 5.52
C ALA A 140 3.42 13.19 4.67
N THR A 141 3.12 11.96 4.21
CA THR A 141 1.86 11.68 3.49
C THR A 141 0.67 11.39 4.42
N GLN A 142 0.86 11.32 5.74
CA GLN A 142 -0.15 10.84 6.71
C GLN A 142 -1.53 11.49 6.54
N ASP A 143 -1.56 12.80 6.31
CA ASP A 143 -2.80 13.58 6.21
C ASP A 143 -3.57 13.35 4.90
N GLU A 144 -2.97 12.70 3.91
CA GLU A 144 -3.59 12.41 2.62
C GLU A 144 -4.33 11.07 2.60
N TRP A 145 -4.12 10.23 3.63
CA TRP A 145 -4.74 8.92 3.74
C TRP A 145 -6.13 9.01 4.33
N GLN A 146 -7.08 8.29 3.72
CA GLN A 146 -8.46 8.20 4.17
C GLN A 146 -8.86 6.75 4.34
N VAL A 147 -9.68 6.44 5.34
CA VAL A 147 -10.24 5.10 5.49
C VAL A 147 -11.09 4.79 4.26
N ASN A 148 -10.81 3.65 3.62
CA ASN A 148 -11.51 3.22 2.42
C ASN A 148 -11.61 1.70 2.40
N GLU A 149 -12.74 1.21 2.89
CA GLU A 149 -13.05 -0.21 3.01
C GLU A 149 -14.24 -0.62 2.13
N GLU A 150 -14.68 0.30 1.28
CA GLU A 150 -15.75 0.07 0.33
C GLU A 150 -15.18 -0.52 -0.96
N HIS A 151 -15.82 -1.57 -1.45
CA HIS A 151 -15.51 -2.14 -2.75
C HIS A 151 -16.47 -1.62 -3.80
N THR A 152 -15.94 -1.34 -4.99
CA THR A 152 -16.72 -1.07 -6.19
C THR A 152 -16.47 -2.19 -7.18
N ASP A 153 -17.54 -2.77 -7.73
CA ASP A 153 -17.42 -3.82 -8.75
C ASP A 153 -16.73 -3.30 -10.03
N ASP A 154 -16.88 -2.00 -10.33
CA ASP A 154 -16.20 -1.30 -11.42
C ASP A 154 -14.78 -0.83 -11.04
N CYS A 155 -13.97 -1.73 -10.49
CA CYS A 155 -12.58 -1.42 -10.17
C CYS A 155 -11.69 -1.56 -11.42
N PRO A 156 -11.10 -0.47 -11.95
CA PRO A 156 -10.27 -0.54 -13.17
C PRO A 156 -9.02 -1.42 -12.98
N VAL A 157 -8.48 -1.45 -11.75
CA VAL A 157 -7.36 -2.33 -11.38
C VAL A 157 -7.79 -3.80 -11.45
N CYS A 158 -8.99 -4.14 -10.98
CA CYS A 158 -9.47 -5.51 -11.10
C CYS A 158 -9.64 -5.91 -12.57
N GLN A 159 -10.14 -5.01 -13.42
CA GLN A 159 -10.26 -5.28 -14.86
C GLN A 159 -8.90 -5.46 -15.51
N GLN A 160 -7.93 -4.60 -15.19
CA GLN A 160 -6.56 -4.66 -15.68
C GLN A 160 -5.87 -5.99 -15.35
N PHE A 161 -6.11 -6.54 -14.15
CA PHE A 161 -5.48 -7.77 -13.67
C PHE A 161 -6.39 -9.02 -13.73
N GLY A 162 -7.56 -8.92 -14.35
CA GLY A 162 -8.50 -10.04 -14.44
C GLY A 162 -9.08 -10.52 -13.10
N LEU A 163 -9.12 -9.66 -12.08
CA LEU A 163 -9.61 -9.94 -10.72
C LEU A 163 -11.11 -9.65 -10.54
N GLY A 164 -11.89 -9.66 -11.62
CA GLY A 164 -13.34 -9.47 -11.58
C GLY A 164 -14.06 -10.51 -10.70
N ARG A 165 -15.32 -10.24 -10.33
CA ARG A 165 -16.13 -11.25 -9.64
C ARG A 165 -16.27 -12.49 -10.53
N PRO A 166 -16.02 -13.70 -10.00
CA PRO A 166 -16.28 -14.92 -10.75
C PRO A 166 -17.77 -14.99 -11.11
N GLY A 167 -18.09 -14.93 -12.41
CA GLY A 167 -19.47 -15.06 -12.92
C GLY A 167 -20.19 -13.78 -13.31
N THR A 168 -19.49 -12.63 -13.40
CA THR A 168 -20.06 -11.45 -14.08
C THR A 168 -19.65 -11.51 -15.56
N PRO A 169 -20.60 -11.55 -16.52
CA PRO A 169 -20.31 -11.69 -17.94
C PRO A 169 -19.51 -10.51 -18.51
#